data_AF-A0A662M0S0-F1
#
_entry.id   AF-A0A662M0S0-F1
#
_cell.length_a   1.000
_cell.length_b   1.000
_cell.length_c   1.000
_cell.angle_alpha   90.00
_cell.angle_beta   90.00
_cell.angle_gamma   90.00
#
_symmetry.space_group_name_H-M   'P 1'
#
loop_
_entity.id
_entity.type
_entity.pdbx_description
1 polymer ?
#
loop_
_entity_poly.entity_id
_entity_poly.type
_entity_poly.pdbx_seq_one_letter_code
_entity_poly.pdbx_strand_id
1 'polypeptide(L)'
;MTALLMKQLTLVDGVAMGDIRDYARKQLVLNGFSEPKDEEEEKMLAEAQQEQQPPDPNMVIAQAEQGKAQAMQMEAQRKTQDDQMNHQIEQGKLLVQQFDSQTKRMDVQVKAKTAGMDSEFKRGDAMRAKVDQALKADDMMETRQERQRGRLASV
;
A
#
# COMPACT_ATOMS: atom_id res chain seq x y z
N MET A 1 -9.83 -18.88 -47.90
CA MET A 1 -10.19 -20.26 -48.31
C MET A 1 -11.71 -20.45 -48.46
N THR A 2 -12.55 -19.62 -47.82
CA THR A 2 -14.02 -19.66 -47.86
C THR A 2 -14.67 -19.15 -49.16
N ALA A 3 -14.10 -18.13 -49.82
CA ALA A 3 -14.68 -17.58 -51.06
C ALA A 3 -14.71 -18.57 -52.23
N LEU A 4 -13.73 -19.47 -52.32
CA LEU A 4 -13.65 -20.49 -53.37
C LEU A 4 -14.74 -21.56 -53.19
N LEU A 5 -14.99 -21.97 -51.94
CA LEU A 5 -16.06 -22.92 -51.59
C LEU A 5 -17.44 -22.32 -51.87
N MET A 6 -17.66 -21.05 -51.54
CA MET A 6 -18.90 -20.35 -51.86
C MET A 6 -19.13 -20.26 -53.38
N LYS A 7 -18.10 -19.95 -54.16
CA LYS A 7 -18.18 -19.95 -55.63
C LYS A 7 -18.52 -21.34 -56.19
N GLN A 8 -17.94 -22.40 -55.63
CA GLN A 8 -18.24 -23.78 -56.04
C GLN A 8 -19.69 -24.18 -55.69
N LEU A 9 -20.22 -23.77 -54.53
CA LEU A 9 -21.60 -24.03 -54.14
C LEU A 9 -22.62 -23.37 -55.08
N THR A 10 -22.29 -22.21 -55.66
CA THR A 10 -23.15 -21.58 -56.67
C THR A 10 -23.21 -22.33 -58.01
N LEU A 11 -22.27 -23.25 -58.27
CA LEU A 11 -22.18 -24.02 -59.50
C LEU A 11 -22.79 -25.44 -59.38
N VAL A 12 -23.08 -25.92 -58.16
CA VAL A 12 -23.68 -27.25 -57.92
C VAL A 12 -25.19 -27.18 -58.05
N ASP A 13 -25.75 -27.67 -59.16
CA ASP A 13 -27.16 -27.56 -59.54
C ASP A 13 -28.06 -28.65 -58.94
N GLY A 14 -28.18 -28.61 -57.60
CA GLY A 14 -29.15 -29.40 -56.85
C GLY A 14 -30.33 -28.54 -56.40
N VAL A 15 -31.56 -28.97 -56.69
CA VAL A 15 -32.82 -28.26 -56.33
C VAL A 15 -32.95 -27.99 -54.81
N ALA A 16 -32.31 -28.81 -53.97
CA ALA A 16 -32.30 -28.65 -52.51
C ALA A 16 -31.26 -27.64 -51.97
N MET A 17 -30.44 -27.03 -52.84
CA MET A 17 -29.31 -26.15 -52.46
C MET A 17 -29.54 -24.67 -52.83
N GLY A 18 -30.77 -24.28 -53.19
CA GLY A 18 -31.13 -22.92 -53.59
C GLY A 18 -30.76 -21.87 -52.52
N ASP A 19 -31.25 -22.06 -51.29
CA ASP A 19 -31.04 -21.10 -50.20
C ASP A 19 -29.56 -20.89 -49.84
N ILE A 20 -28.76 -21.96 -49.91
CA ILE A 20 -27.32 -21.93 -49.62
C ILE A 20 -26.56 -21.21 -50.73
N ARG A 21 -26.99 -21.38 -51.99
CA ARG A 21 -26.44 -20.67 -53.14
C ARG A 21 -26.72 -19.17 -53.05
N ASP A 22 -27.93 -18.79 -52.65
CA ASP A 22 -28.32 -17.39 -52.53
C ASP A 22 -27.59 -16.71 -51.37
N TYR A 23 -27.43 -17.40 -50.23
CA TYR A 23 -26.61 -16.91 -49.12
C TYR A 23 -25.12 -16.76 -49.51
N ALA A 24 -24.58 -17.76 -50.20
CA ALA A 24 -23.20 -17.72 -50.69
C ALA A 24 -22.98 -16.57 -51.68
N ARG A 25 -23.96 -16.28 -52.55
CA ARG A 25 -23.90 -15.14 -53.46
C ARG A 25 -23.96 -13.81 -52.71
N LYS A 26 -24.91 -13.63 -51.79
CA LYS A 26 -25.02 -12.39 -50.98
C LYS A 26 -23.72 -12.09 -50.23
N GLN A 27 -23.10 -13.11 -49.65
CA GLN A 27 -21.79 -12.97 -49.02
C GLN A 27 -20.68 -12.64 -50.03
N LEU A 28 -20.68 -13.22 -51.23
CA LEU A 28 -19.71 -12.88 -52.27
C LEU A 28 -19.88 -11.44 -52.80
N VAL A 29 -21.11 -10.94 -52.89
CA VAL A 29 -21.43 -9.56 -53.29
C VAL A 29 -20.99 -8.57 -52.20
N LEU A 30 -21.32 -8.83 -50.94
CA LEU A 30 -20.89 -8.00 -49.80
C LEU A 30 -19.36 -7.92 -49.67
N ASN A 31 -18.67 -9.02 -49.97
CA ASN A 31 -17.21 -9.07 -49.95
C ASN A 31 -16.56 -8.58 -51.27
N GLY A 32 -17.35 -8.12 -52.26
CA GLY A 32 -16.86 -7.56 -53.52
C GLY A 32 -16.27 -8.57 -54.51
N PHE A 33 -16.52 -9.87 -54.32
CA PHE A 33 -16.04 -10.93 -55.23
C PHE A 33 -17.00 -11.23 -56.39
N SER A 34 -18.26 -10.78 -56.31
CA SER A 34 -19.27 -10.89 -57.36
C SER A 34 -19.97 -9.55 -57.53
N GLU A 35 -20.29 -9.18 -58.77
CA GLU A 35 -21.14 -8.03 -59.06
C GLU A 35 -22.59 -8.34 -58.65
N PRO A 36 -23.33 -7.36 -58.06
CA PRO A 36 -24.74 -7.51 -57.76
C PRO A 36 -25.53 -7.67 -59.07
N LYS A 37 -26.50 -8.59 -59.09
CA LYS A 37 -27.32 -8.82 -60.28
C LYS A 37 -28.74 -8.27 -60.17
N ASP A 38 -29.22 -8.11 -58.95
CA ASP A 38 -30.59 -7.71 -58.64
C ASP A 38 -30.61 -6.43 -57.78
N GLU A 39 -31.68 -5.63 -57.90
CA GLU A 39 -31.87 -4.38 -57.15
C GLU A 39 -31.83 -4.57 -55.62
N GLU A 40 -32.16 -5.77 -55.12
CA GLU A 40 -32.07 -6.13 -53.70
C GLU A 40 -30.60 -6.20 -53.23
N GLU A 41 -29.72 -6.77 -54.05
CA GLU A 41 -28.30 -6.91 -53.72
C GLU A 41 -27.58 -5.55 -53.82
N GLU A 42 -28.01 -4.68 -54.74
CA GLU A 42 -27.51 -3.29 -54.83
C GLU A 42 -27.87 -2.48 -53.58
N LYS A 43 -29.11 -2.58 -53.09
CA LYS A 43 -29.52 -1.91 -51.84
C LYS A 43 -28.74 -2.43 -50.65
N MET A 44 -28.54 -3.73 -50.57
CA MET A 44 -27.77 -4.36 -49.50
C MET A 44 -26.29 -3.92 -49.53
N LEU A 45 -25.70 -3.80 -50.71
CA LEU A 45 -24.34 -3.27 -50.87
C LEU A 45 -24.26 -1.79 -50.48
N ALA A 46 -25.27 -1.00 -50.86
CA ALA A 46 -25.34 0.42 -50.53
C ALA A 46 -25.50 0.66 -49.01
N GLU A 47 -26.33 -0.14 -48.34
CA GLU A 47 -26.48 -0.13 -46.87
C GLU A 47 -25.18 -0.57 -46.18
N ALA A 48 -24.55 -1.64 -46.64
CA ALA A 48 -23.29 -2.12 -46.09
C ALA A 48 -22.13 -1.12 -46.29
N GLN A 49 -22.09 -0.39 -47.40
CA GLN A 49 -21.11 0.68 -47.63
C GLN A 49 -21.37 1.92 -46.78
N GLN A 50 -22.62 2.21 -46.43
CA GLN A 50 -22.95 3.29 -45.49
C GLN A 50 -22.47 2.96 -44.07
N GLU A 51 -22.61 1.71 -43.62
CA GLU A 51 -22.11 1.28 -42.30
C GLU A 51 -20.58 1.23 -42.22
N GLN A 52 -19.90 1.06 -43.36
CA GLN A 52 -18.44 1.02 -43.45
C GLN A 52 -17.81 2.40 -43.64
N GLN A 53 -18.57 3.49 -43.64
CA GLN A 53 -17.97 4.82 -43.66
C GLN A 53 -17.10 4.99 -42.41
N PRO A 54 -15.79 5.28 -42.57
CA PRO A 54 -14.93 5.52 -41.42
C PRO A 54 -15.51 6.68 -40.61
N PRO A 55 -15.48 6.61 -39.27
CA PRO A 55 -16.05 7.65 -38.43
C PRO A 55 -15.44 9.00 -38.80
N ASP A 56 -16.31 10.02 -38.92
CA ASP A 56 -15.90 11.37 -39.33
C ASP A 56 -14.67 11.83 -38.52
N PRO A 57 -13.62 12.36 -39.18
CA PRO A 57 -12.40 12.80 -38.49
C PRO A 57 -12.65 13.78 -37.35
N ASN A 58 -13.69 14.60 -37.47
CA ASN A 58 -14.10 15.56 -36.44
C ASN A 58 -14.64 14.87 -35.18
N MET A 59 -15.31 13.72 -35.32
CA MET A 59 -15.76 12.89 -34.20
C MET A 59 -14.59 12.23 -33.47
N VAL A 60 -13.57 11.78 -34.22
CA VAL A 60 -12.35 11.19 -33.65
C VAL A 60 -11.57 12.22 -32.83
N ILE A 61 -11.46 13.46 -33.30
CA ILE A 61 -10.83 14.55 -32.55
C ILE A 61 -11.61 14.86 -31.26
N ALA A 62 -12.94 14.92 -31.33
CA ALA A 62 -13.78 15.14 -30.14
C ALA A 62 -13.61 14.02 -29.10
N GLN A 63 -13.51 12.76 -29.54
CA GLN A 63 -13.21 11.63 -28.65
C GLN A 63 -11.82 11.72 -28.02
N ALA A 64 -10.81 12.17 -28.79
CA ALA A 64 -9.46 12.37 -28.27
C ALA A 64 -9.40 13.49 -27.21
N GLU A 65 -10.12 14.59 -27.43
CA GLU A 65 -10.21 15.69 -26.48
C GLU A 65 -10.94 15.27 -25.19
N GLN A 66 -12.03 14.52 -25.31
CA GLN A 66 -12.70 13.90 -24.16
C GLN A 66 -11.80 12.93 -23.40
N GLY A 67 -11.05 12.08 -24.11
CA GLY A 67 -10.09 11.17 -23.50
C GLY A 67 -9.00 11.90 -22.72
N LYS A 68 -8.50 13.02 -23.25
CA LYS A 68 -7.54 13.88 -22.56
C LYS A 68 -8.13 14.52 -21.30
N ALA A 69 -9.38 14.99 -21.36
CA ALA A 69 -10.08 15.54 -20.20
C ALA A 69 -10.28 14.48 -19.09
N GLN A 70 -10.68 13.26 -19.46
CA GLN A 70 -10.79 12.14 -18.51
C GLN A 70 -9.44 11.78 -17.89
N ALA A 71 -8.36 11.78 -18.68
CA ALA A 71 -7.02 11.53 -18.18
C ALA A 71 -6.58 12.57 -17.14
N MET A 72 -6.84 13.86 -17.39
CA MET A 72 -6.58 14.92 -16.41
C MET A 72 -7.40 14.75 -15.13
N GLN A 73 -8.68 14.36 -15.23
CA GLN A 73 -9.49 14.09 -14.05
C GLN A 73 -8.96 12.92 -13.23
N MET A 74 -8.56 11.82 -13.89
CA MET A 74 -7.96 10.67 -13.22
C MET A 74 -6.62 11.03 -12.56
N GLU A 75 -5.79 11.84 -13.22
CA GLU A 75 -4.52 12.30 -12.65
C GLU A 75 -4.76 13.19 -11.42
N ALA A 76 -5.72 14.11 -11.48
CA ALA A 76 -6.10 14.94 -10.34
C ALA A 76 -6.62 14.09 -9.16
N GLN A 77 -7.43 13.06 -9.43
CA GLN A 77 -7.90 12.12 -8.41
C GLN A 77 -6.75 11.33 -7.78
N ARG A 78 -5.82 10.81 -8.59
CA ARG A 78 -4.63 10.11 -8.10
C ARG A 78 -3.78 11.00 -7.21
N LYS A 79 -3.50 12.23 -7.66
CA LYS A 79 -2.74 13.20 -6.88
C LYS A 79 -3.42 13.50 -5.53
N THR A 80 -4.74 13.70 -5.55
CA THR A 80 -5.52 13.93 -4.32
C THR A 80 -5.44 12.72 -3.36
N GLN A 81 -5.49 11.50 -3.88
CA GLN A 81 -5.39 10.28 -3.09
C GLN A 81 -3.97 10.11 -2.50
N ASP A 82 -2.93 10.38 -3.28
CA ASP A 82 -1.54 10.35 -2.83
C ASP A 82 -1.29 11.41 -1.75
N ASP A 83 -1.81 12.63 -1.92
CA ASP A 83 -1.69 13.70 -0.92
C ASP A 83 -2.39 13.30 0.40
N GLN A 84 -3.58 12.69 0.33
CA GLN A 84 -4.26 12.18 1.52
C GLN A 84 -3.46 11.07 2.22
N MET A 85 -2.91 10.12 1.46
CA MET A 85 -2.09 9.04 2.00
C MET A 85 -0.81 9.58 2.65
N ASN A 86 -0.14 10.53 2.00
CA ASN A 86 1.04 11.19 2.53
C ASN A 86 0.74 11.93 3.84
N HIS A 87 -0.39 12.63 3.93
CA HIS A 87 -0.83 13.27 5.17
C HIS A 87 -1.11 12.26 6.29
N GLN A 88 -1.69 11.10 6.00
CA GLN A 88 -1.88 10.05 7.01
C GLN A 88 -0.54 9.49 7.51
N ILE A 89 0.41 9.24 6.59
CA ILE A 89 1.75 8.78 6.93
C ILE A 89 2.47 9.82 7.81
N GLU A 90 2.35 11.11 7.46
CA GLU A 90 2.97 12.20 8.22
C GLU A 90 2.38 12.32 9.63
N GLN A 91 1.07 12.21 9.78
CA GLN A 91 0.41 12.13 11.09
C GLN A 91 0.92 10.93 11.92
N GLY A 92 1.06 9.76 11.29
CA GLY A 92 1.64 8.58 11.92
C GLY A 92 3.09 8.81 12.39
N LYS A 93 3.92 9.45 11.56
CA LYS A 93 5.30 9.81 11.91
C LYS A 93 5.36 10.79 13.08
N LEU A 94 4.50 11.81 13.11
CA LEU A 94 4.41 12.77 14.21
C LEU A 94 4.06 12.07 15.52
N LEU A 95 3.10 11.13 15.49
CA LEU A 95 2.74 10.33 16.67
C LEU A 95 3.93 9.49 17.16
N VAL A 96 4.63 8.82 16.25
CA VAL A 96 5.85 8.04 16.58
C VAL A 96 6.93 8.93 17.18
N GLN A 97 7.18 10.11 16.62
CA GLN A 97 8.15 11.07 17.17
C GLN A 97 7.76 11.57 18.56
N GLN A 98 6.46 11.77 18.81
CA GLN A 98 5.95 12.14 20.12
C GLN A 98 6.19 11.03 21.14
N PHE A 99 5.89 9.77 20.78
CA PHE A 99 6.14 8.60 21.64
C PHE A 99 7.63 8.36 21.90
N ASP A 100 8.47 8.50 20.89
CA ASP A 100 9.93 8.38 21.03
C ASP A 100 10.47 9.46 21.98
N SER A 101 10.00 10.69 21.83
CA SER A 101 10.36 11.80 22.72
C SER A 101 9.91 11.56 24.16
N GLN A 102 8.71 11.02 24.36
CA GLN A 102 8.21 10.64 25.69
C GLN A 102 9.03 9.51 26.30
N THR A 103 9.35 8.48 25.51
CA THR A 103 10.17 7.35 25.94
C THR A 103 11.56 7.82 26.34
N LYS A 104 12.20 8.70 25.56
CA LYS A 104 13.50 9.30 25.92
C LYS A 104 13.43 10.10 27.22
N ARG A 105 12.38 10.90 27.42
CA ARG A 105 12.17 11.63 28.69
C ARG A 105 12.00 10.68 29.86
N MET A 106 11.22 9.62 29.68
CA MET A 106 11.00 8.59 30.69
C MET A 106 12.30 7.85 31.02
N ASP A 107 13.08 7.46 30.02
CA ASP A 107 14.38 6.80 30.20
C ASP A 107 15.35 7.68 31.01
N VAL A 108 15.45 8.97 30.69
CA VAL A 108 16.26 9.92 31.48
C VAL A 108 15.77 10.00 32.92
N GLN A 109 14.46 10.05 33.17
CA GLN A 109 13.90 10.07 34.52
C GLN A 109 14.15 8.76 35.27
N VAL A 110 14.00 7.61 34.62
CA VAL A 110 14.27 6.29 35.20
C VAL A 110 15.74 6.20 35.59
N LYS A 111 16.66 6.56 34.68
CA LYS A 111 18.10 6.60 34.96
C LYS A 111 18.44 7.53 36.12
N ALA A 112 17.85 8.72 36.17
CA ALA A 112 18.05 9.66 37.26
C ALA A 112 17.53 9.11 38.60
N LYS A 113 16.35 8.46 38.61
CA LYS A 113 15.81 7.81 39.80
C LYS A 113 16.69 6.67 40.27
N THR A 114 17.12 5.79 39.38
CA THR A 114 18.03 4.68 39.71
C THR A 114 19.34 5.21 40.29
N ALA A 115 19.95 6.21 39.67
CA ALA A 115 21.18 6.82 40.19
C ALA A 115 20.98 7.50 41.56
N GLY A 116 19.82 8.13 41.78
CA GLY A 116 19.43 8.70 43.08
C GLY A 116 19.30 7.63 44.16
N MET A 117 18.55 6.56 43.86
CA MET A 117 18.38 5.41 44.75
C MET A 117 19.71 4.73 45.08
N ASP A 118 20.59 4.54 44.09
CA ASP A 118 21.93 3.97 44.30
C ASP A 118 22.78 4.87 45.20
N SER A 119 22.66 6.19 45.04
CA SER A 119 23.37 7.16 45.87
C SER A 119 22.86 7.15 47.31
N GLU A 120 21.55 7.08 47.51
CA GLU A 120 20.91 6.95 48.81
C GLU A 120 21.27 5.63 49.48
N PHE A 121 21.22 4.53 48.74
CA PHE A 121 21.60 3.21 49.25
C PHE A 121 23.06 3.19 49.73
N LYS A 122 24.00 3.70 48.92
CA LYS A 122 25.41 3.81 49.31
C LYS A 122 25.61 4.71 50.54
N ARG A 123 24.86 5.80 50.65
CA ARG A 123 24.90 6.66 51.84
C ARG A 123 24.36 5.96 53.08
N GLY A 124 23.24 5.25 52.96
CA GLY A 124 22.64 4.47 54.04
C GLY A 124 23.56 3.35 54.51
N ASP A 125 24.17 2.62 53.59
CA ASP A 125 25.13 1.55 53.89
C ASP A 125 26.38 2.09 54.58
N ALA A 126 26.96 3.21 54.09
CA ALA A 126 28.07 3.88 54.75
C ALA A 126 27.72 4.38 56.15
N MET A 127 26.49 4.87 56.36
CA MET A 127 26.01 5.30 57.67
C MET A 127 25.86 4.11 58.62
N ARG A 128 25.29 3.00 58.14
CA ARG A 128 25.21 1.75 58.91
C ARG A 128 26.59 1.26 59.32
N ALA A 129 27.55 1.23 58.40
CA ALA A 129 28.92 0.84 58.68
C ALA A 129 29.58 1.73 59.76
N LYS A 130 29.32 3.04 59.74
CA LYS A 130 29.81 3.97 60.78
C LYS A 130 29.16 3.71 62.14
N VAL A 131 27.85 3.46 62.18
CA VAL A 131 27.13 3.13 63.42
C VAL A 131 27.66 1.82 64.00
N ASP A 132 27.83 0.78 63.18
CA ASP A 132 28.38 -0.51 63.62
C ASP A 132 29.82 -0.37 64.15
N GLN A 133 30.64 0.48 63.54
CA GLN A 133 31.98 0.79 64.04
C GLN A 133 31.94 1.53 65.38
N ALA A 134 31.03 2.48 65.54
CA ALA A 134 30.87 3.22 66.79
C ALA A 134 30.42 2.30 67.93
N LEU A 135 29.43 1.43 67.70
CA LEU A 135 28.96 0.45 68.69
C LEU A 135 30.09 -0.50 69.10
N LYS A 136 30.84 -1.05 68.14
CA LYS A 136 32.00 -1.92 68.45
C LYS A 136 33.09 -1.18 69.23
N ALA A 137 33.33 0.09 68.93
CA ALA A 137 34.29 0.90 69.66
C ALA A 137 33.85 1.14 71.11
N ASP A 138 32.56 1.40 71.32
CA ASP A 138 31.97 1.58 72.66
C ASP A 138 32.07 0.29 73.48
N ASP A 139 31.65 -0.85 72.92
CA ASP A 139 31.78 -2.18 73.55
C ASP A 139 33.25 -2.46 73.93
N MET A 140 34.21 -2.15 73.05
CA MET A 140 35.62 -2.33 73.33
C MET A 140 36.15 -1.39 74.42
N MET A 141 35.63 -0.16 74.51
CA MET A 141 35.99 0.77 75.57
C MET A 141 35.42 0.34 76.91
N GLU A 142 34.17 -0.12 76.94
CA GLU A 142 33.52 -0.67 78.13
C GLU A 142 34.27 -1.91 78.63
N THR A 143 34.57 -2.87 77.75
CA THR A 143 35.37 -4.06 78.08
C THR A 143 36.79 -3.72 78.57
N ARG A 144 37.39 -2.62 78.07
CA ARG A 144 38.70 -2.14 78.56
C ARG A 144 38.58 -1.50 79.95
N GLN A 145 37.52 -0.74 80.20
CA GLN A 145 37.26 -0.16 81.52
C GLN A 145 36.98 -1.24 82.57
N GLU A 146 36.21 -2.27 82.23
CA GLU A 146 35.96 -3.41 83.12
C GLU A 146 37.24 -4.17 83.47
N ARG A 147 38.12 -4.42 82.49
CA ARG A 147 39.43 -5.04 82.75
C ARG A 147 40.36 -4.19 83.61
N GLN A 148 40.29 -2.86 83.48
CA GLN A 148 41.05 -1.95 84.33
C GLN A 148 40.48 -1.87 85.75
N ARG A 149 39.15 -1.87 85.91
CA ARG A 149 38.48 -1.94 87.21
C ARG A 149 38.72 -3.27 87.92
N GLY A 150 38.69 -4.39 87.19
CA GLY A 150 39.00 -5.72 87.73
C GLY A 150 40.45 -5.88 88.21
N ARG A 151 41.42 -5.24 87.53
CA ARG A 151 42.83 -5.21 87.99
C ARG A 151 43.07 -4.30 89.20
N LEU A 152 42.25 -3.26 89.39
CA LEU A 152 42.33 -2.36 90.55
C LEU A 152 41.66 -2.95 91.81
N ALA A 153 40.77 -3.94 91.66
CA ALA A 153 40.11 -4.62 92.77
C ALA A 153 40.85 -5.88 93.29
N SER A 154 41.98 -6.26 92.66
CA SER A 154 42.77 -7.45 93.01
C SER A 154 44.15 -7.15 93.62
N VAL A 155 44.33 -5.94 94.16
CA VAL A 155 45.50 -5.52 94.97
C VAL A 155 44.99 -5.17 96.36
#